data_AF-A0A7I8W6Q5-F1
#
_entry.id   AF-A0A7I8W6Q5-F1
#
_cell.length_a   1.000
_cell.length_b   1.000
_cell.length_c   1.000
_cell.angle_alpha   90.00
_cell.angle_beta   90.00
_cell.angle_gamma   90.00
#
_symmetry.space_group_name_H-M   'P 1'
#
loop_
_entity.id
_entity.type
_entity.pdbx_description
1 polymer ?
#
loop_
_entity_poly.entity_id
_entity_poly.type
_entity_poly.pdbx_seq_one_letter_code
_entity_poly.pdbx_strand_id
1 'polypeptide(L)'
;MFAAGYLEGILTAKSMADAYRNVWPYFFKGFPEVEKKTKEFLNKQEKWIRKQISVASGFDEYWRHVQNIFAQYDGLQAGYQKVAETDKSLPNDYFVVQMLNAAGDLIDISHAVAPKTRIDINKMKYEEFMEYVNGRGMCSALIKLLPGFENIFMSHSSWFTYSNSYRIYKHYDFNLSGKNVASKSLSFSSYPGYLESLDDFYIMQNGLVMLQTTNMVFNTTIYDKVSEKSLLAWHRVRLANMLAHNGLEWSKMYAKYNSGTYNNQYMVIDLNRIKLKTGVEDGALYVIEQLPGIVKYADQTDILRAGYWPSYNVPFYEDIYEKSGYSLAVKKFGINFSYQLAPRAKIFRRDQGSVKTFDDMKRIMRYNNYKVDEYSDGNPCNTICCRGDLNAKKPESKGCYDTKITDYSSALSRRSIAISGPTLGTNLKPFSWTGIFEKEAHFGLPTTYNFDWVEMKPKLTV
;
A
#
# COMPACT_ATOMS: atom_id res chain seq x y z
N MET A 1 -22.26 8.73 -4.36
CA MET A 1 -21.32 7.74 -3.79
C MET A 1 -21.87 6.31 -3.79
N PHE A 2 -23.05 6.05 -3.19
CA PHE A 2 -23.65 4.70 -3.20
C PHE A 2 -23.72 4.06 -4.59
N ALA A 3 -24.26 4.78 -5.58
CA ALA A 3 -24.34 4.27 -6.96
C ALA A 3 -22.98 3.84 -7.53
N ALA A 4 -21.89 4.58 -7.22
CA ALA A 4 -20.55 4.23 -7.71
C ALA A 4 -20.08 2.90 -7.10
N GLY A 5 -20.29 2.72 -5.79
CA GLY A 5 -20.01 1.45 -5.11
C GLY A 5 -20.87 0.31 -5.66
N TYR A 6 -22.17 0.54 -5.82
CA TYR A 6 -23.11 -0.46 -6.32
C TYR A 6 -22.75 -0.97 -7.72
N LEU A 7 -22.41 -0.04 -8.63
CA LEU A 7 -21.95 -0.40 -9.97
C LEU A 7 -20.64 -1.19 -9.92
N GLU A 8 -19.65 -0.76 -9.12
CA GLU A 8 -18.41 -1.52 -8.97
C GLU A 8 -18.66 -2.92 -8.40
N GLY A 9 -19.54 -3.04 -7.40
CA GLY A 9 -19.89 -4.31 -6.76
C GLY A 9 -20.53 -5.28 -7.73
N ILE A 10 -21.43 -4.82 -8.60
CA ILE A 10 -22.02 -5.65 -9.65
C ILE A 10 -20.98 -6.02 -10.71
N LEU A 11 -20.29 -5.02 -11.26
CA LEU A 11 -19.41 -5.20 -12.42
C LEU A 11 -18.17 -6.06 -12.09
N THR A 12 -17.79 -6.13 -10.81
CA THR A 12 -16.58 -6.85 -10.37
C THR A 12 -16.87 -8.00 -9.42
N ALA A 13 -18.14 -8.38 -9.18
CA ALA A 13 -18.52 -9.38 -8.18
C ALA A 13 -17.73 -10.70 -8.26
N LYS A 14 -17.58 -11.26 -9.46
CA LYS A 14 -16.81 -12.50 -9.67
C LYS A 14 -15.33 -12.30 -9.32
N SER A 15 -14.72 -11.22 -9.79
CA SER A 15 -13.33 -10.87 -9.49
C SER A 15 -13.12 -10.58 -8.00
N MET A 16 -14.11 -9.99 -7.31
CA MET A 16 -14.10 -9.80 -5.85
C MET A 16 -14.09 -11.14 -5.11
N ALA A 17 -14.92 -12.09 -5.54
CA ALA A 17 -14.95 -13.42 -4.95
C ALA A 17 -13.63 -14.18 -5.16
N ASP A 18 -13.04 -14.07 -6.35
CA ASP A 18 -11.73 -14.66 -6.65
C ASP A 18 -10.62 -14.03 -5.80
N ALA A 19 -10.58 -12.68 -5.72
CA ALA A 19 -9.65 -11.97 -4.85
C ALA A 19 -9.80 -12.36 -3.37
N TYR A 20 -11.04 -12.46 -2.88
CA TYR A 20 -11.33 -12.93 -1.52
C TYR A 20 -10.79 -14.34 -1.28
N ARG A 21 -11.05 -15.29 -2.18
CA ARG A 21 -10.55 -16.68 -2.07
C ARG A 21 -9.03 -16.78 -2.10
N ASN A 22 -8.39 -15.91 -2.88
CA ASN A 22 -6.94 -15.89 -3.01
C ASN A 22 -6.27 -15.34 -1.74
N VAL A 23 -6.86 -14.32 -1.12
CA VAL A 23 -6.25 -13.57 -0.03
C VAL A 23 -6.67 -14.09 1.35
N TRP A 24 -7.89 -14.60 1.51
CA TRP A 24 -8.38 -15.15 2.79
C TRP A 24 -7.41 -16.17 3.42
N PRO A 25 -6.79 -17.10 2.66
CA PRO A 25 -5.86 -18.06 3.24
C PRO A 25 -4.64 -17.42 3.90
N TYR A 26 -4.16 -16.28 3.39
CA TYR A 26 -3.02 -15.58 3.95
C TYR A 26 -3.28 -15.10 5.39
N PHE A 27 -4.51 -14.63 5.67
CA PHE A 27 -4.86 -14.11 6.99
C PHE A 27 -5.41 -15.17 7.95
N PHE A 28 -6.15 -16.16 7.44
CA PHE A 28 -7.02 -16.97 8.29
C PHE A 28 -6.85 -18.48 8.17
N LYS A 29 -6.11 -19.00 7.17
CA LYS A 29 -5.93 -20.46 7.02
C LYS A 29 -5.20 -21.02 8.24
N GLY A 30 -5.86 -21.92 8.97
CA GLY A 30 -5.34 -22.51 10.21
C GLY A 30 -5.52 -21.65 11.46
N PHE A 31 -6.16 -20.47 11.35
CA PHE A 31 -6.36 -19.53 12.46
C PHE A 31 -7.83 -19.09 12.64
N PRO A 32 -8.79 -20.02 12.82
CA PRO A 32 -10.22 -19.70 12.88
C PRO A 32 -10.59 -18.74 14.04
N GLU A 33 -9.87 -18.79 15.16
CA GLU A 33 -10.07 -17.85 16.26
C GLU A 33 -9.69 -16.40 15.87
N VAL A 34 -8.63 -16.24 15.07
CA VAL A 34 -8.19 -14.92 14.58
C VAL A 34 -9.24 -14.36 13.63
N GLU A 35 -9.80 -15.18 12.74
CA GLU A 35 -10.89 -14.78 11.84
C GLU A 35 -12.11 -14.31 12.63
N LYS A 36 -12.57 -15.11 13.61
CA LYS A 36 -13.72 -14.76 14.45
C LYS A 36 -13.53 -13.42 15.16
N LYS A 37 -12.39 -13.23 15.85
CA LYS A 37 -12.13 -11.99 16.59
C LYS A 37 -11.92 -10.79 15.67
N THR A 38 -11.39 -11.01 14.47
CA THR A 38 -11.27 -9.97 13.44
C THR A 38 -12.65 -9.52 12.95
N LYS A 39 -13.56 -10.45 12.64
CA LYS A 39 -14.96 -10.14 12.30
C LYS A 39 -15.63 -9.33 13.42
N GLU A 40 -15.44 -9.73 14.68
CA GLU A 40 -15.96 -8.99 15.84
C GLU A 40 -15.40 -7.58 15.95
N PHE A 41 -14.09 -7.39 15.74
CA PHE A 41 -13.44 -6.08 15.75
C PHE A 41 -14.01 -5.17 14.65
N LEU A 42 -14.04 -5.63 13.40
CA LEU A 42 -14.55 -4.85 12.26
C LEU A 42 -16.02 -4.48 12.46
N ASN A 43 -16.84 -5.41 12.94
CA ASN A 43 -18.26 -5.14 13.23
C ASN A 43 -18.46 -4.08 14.32
N LYS A 44 -17.64 -4.08 15.37
CA LYS A 44 -17.71 -3.04 16.42
C LYS A 44 -17.20 -1.70 15.91
N GLN A 45 -16.13 -1.71 15.12
CA GLN A 45 -15.52 -0.53 14.53
C GLN A 45 -16.46 0.17 13.56
N GLU A 46 -17.10 -0.59 12.69
CA GLU A 46 -18.10 -0.10 11.75
C GLU A 46 -19.33 0.49 12.48
N LYS A 47 -19.83 -0.20 13.52
CA LYS A 47 -20.91 0.34 14.36
C LYS A 47 -20.53 1.68 15.00
N TRP A 48 -19.29 1.79 15.48
CA TRP A 48 -18.80 3.05 16.04
C TRP A 48 -18.74 4.15 14.98
N ILE A 49 -18.23 3.87 13.77
CA ILE A 49 -18.21 4.85 12.67
C ILE A 49 -19.62 5.31 12.33
N ARG A 50 -20.56 4.38 12.15
CA ARG A 50 -21.95 4.72 11.80
C ARG A 50 -22.60 5.61 12.86
N LYS A 51 -22.29 5.38 14.14
CA LYS A 51 -22.71 6.27 15.24
C LYS A 51 -22.06 7.65 15.14
N GLN A 52 -20.78 7.76 14.79
CA GLN A 52 -20.12 9.05 14.62
C GLN A 52 -20.70 9.83 13.41
N ILE A 53 -20.95 9.14 12.30
CA ILE A 53 -21.63 9.71 11.13
C ILE A 53 -22.99 10.29 11.53
N SER A 54 -23.82 9.53 12.27
CA SER A 54 -25.18 9.97 12.59
C SER A 54 -25.22 11.20 13.50
N VAL A 55 -24.19 11.42 14.34
CA VAL A 55 -24.14 12.57 15.24
C VAL A 55 -23.42 13.78 14.66
N ALA A 56 -22.48 13.62 13.72
CA ALA A 56 -21.58 14.70 13.30
C ALA A 56 -21.69 15.11 11.82
N SER A 57 -22.14 14.22 10.92
CA SER A 57 -22.09 14.49 9.46
C SER A 57 -22.93 15.69 8.99
N GLY A 58 -23.94 16.09 9.78
CA GLY A 58 -24.77 17.26 9.48
C GLY A 58 -24.05 18.61 9.60
N PHE A 59 -22.96 18.69 10.38
CA PHE A 59 -22.25 19.94 10.65
C PHE A 59 -20.72 19.84 10.61
N ASP A 60 -20.14 18.63 10.70
CA ASP A 60 -18.71 18.38 10.52
C ASP A 60 -18.44 17.80 9.13
N GLU A 61 -17.70 18.56 8.32
CA GLU A 61 -17.34 18.15 6.96
C GLU A 61 -16.46 16.89 6.93
N TYR A 62 -15.58 16.69 7.90
CA TYR A 62 -14.78 15.48 8.00
C TYR A 62 -15.69 14.25 8.08
N TRP A 63 -16.68 14.27 8.98
CA TRP A 63 -17.64 13.17 9.14
C TRP A 63 -18.65 13.08 8.00
N ARG A 64 -18.97 14.19 7.32
CA ARG A 64 -19.74 14.16 6.05
C ARG A 64 -18.97 13.42 4.96
N HIS A 65 -17.66 13.57 4.88
CA HIS A 65 -16.85 12.80 3.94
C HIS A 65 -16.66 11.35 4.35
N VAL A 66 -16.62 11.05 5.65
CA VAL A 66 -16.72 9.65 6.12
C VAL A 66 -18.04 9.04 5.67
N GLN A 67 -19.16 9.76 5.81
CA GLN A 67 -20.47 9.32 5.30
C GLN A 67 -20.45 9.04 3.79
N ASN A 68 -19.77 9.87 2.98
CA ASN A 68 -19.61 9.64 1.55
C ASN A 68 -18.83 8.36 1.22
N ILE A 69 -17.74 8.09 1.96
CA ILE A 69 -16.97 6.84 1.82
C ILE A 69 -17.84 5.65 2.21
N PHE A 70 -18.55 5.74 3.34
CA PHE A 70 -19.46 4.68 3.80
C PHE A 70 -20.64 4.45 2.87
N ALA A 71 -21.16 5.48 2.21
CA ALA A 71 -22.17 5.32 1.19
C ALA A 71 -21.64 4.53 -0.01
N GLN A 72 -20.40 4.78 -0.46
CA GLN A 72 -19.76 3.97 -1.51
C GLN A 72 -19.53 2.52 -1.05
N TYR A 73 -19.07 2.34 0.19
CA TYR A 73 -18.89 1.02 0.80
C TYR A 73 -20.21 0.22 0.88
N ASP A 74 -21.30 0.86 1.33
CA ASP A 74 -22.64 0.27 1.38
C ASP A 74 -23.15 -0.09 -0.02
N GLY A 75 -22.86 0.76 -1.00
CA GLY A 75 -23.12 0.47 -2.41
C GLY A 75 -22.39 -0.78 -2.88
N LEU A 76 -21.09 -0.86 -2.61
CA LEU A 76 -20.25 -2.00 -3.00
C LEU A 76 -20.77 -3.32 -2.39
N GLN A 77 -21.11 -3.29 -1.11
CA GLN A 77 -21.73 -4.41 -0.41
C GLN A 77 -23.05 -4.84 -1.08
N ALA A 78 -23.95 -3.89 -1.34
CA ALA A 78 -25.24 -4.18 -1.97
C ALA A 78 -25.09 -4.70 -3.41
N GLY A 79 -24.14 -4.15 -4.18
CA GLY A 79 -23.86 -4.58 -5.55
C GLY A 79 -23.30 -6.00 -5.62
N TYR A 80 -22.32 -6.31 -4.77
CA TYR A 80 -21.76 -7.66 -4.67
C TYR A 80 -22.83 -8.68 -4.22
N GLN A 81 -23.58 -8.35 -3.16
CA GLN A 81 -24.63 -9.21 -2.62
C GLN A 81 -25.69 -9.52 -3.68
N LYS A 82 -26.08 -8.53 -4.49
CA LYS A 82 -27.08 -8.72 -5.56
C LYS A 82 -26.66 -9.82 -6.54
N VAL A 83 -25.38 -9.90 -6.89
CA VAL A 83 -24.86 -10.95 -7.78
C VAL A 83 -24.76 -12.28 -7.04
N ALA A 84 -24.21 -12.30 -5.81
CA ALA A 84 -24.05 -13.51 -5.01
C ALA A 84 -25.37 -14.19 -4.60
N GLU A 85 -26.47 -13.43 -4.52
CA GLU A 85 -27.81 -13.98 -4.34
C GLU A 85 -28.26 -14.85 -5.51
N THR A 86 -27.86 -14.49 -6.74
CA THR A 86 -28.20 -15.22 -7.97
C THR A 86 -27.16 -16.27 -8.37
N ASP A 87 -25.87 -15.97 -8.20
CA ASP A 87 -24.77 -16.88 -8.49
C ASP A 87 -24.28 -17.53 -7.20
N LYS A 88 -24.80 -18.73 -6.91
CA LYS A 88 -24.45 -19.51 -5.71
C LYS A 88 -23.00 -19.98 -5.68
N SER A 89 -22.25 -19.83 -6.76
CA SER A 89 -20.81 -20.07 -6.72
C SER A 89 -20.09 -19.01 -5.91
N LEU A 90 -20.62 -17.79 -5.74
CA LEU A 90 -19.94 -16.70 -5.02
C LEU A 90 -20.16 -16.80 -3.49
N PRO A 91 -19.15 -16.48 -2.66
CA PRO A 91 -19.35 -16.40 -1.21
C PRO A 91 -20.35 -15.30 -0.85
N ASN A 92 -21.50 -15.66 -0.28
CA ASN A 92 -22.51 -14.71 0.16
C ASN A 92 -22.36 -14.40 1.66
N ASP A 93 -21.28 -13.70 2.01
CA ASP A 93 -20.96 -13.27 3.38
C ASP A 93 -20.62 -11.77 3.36
N TYR A 94 -21.16 -11.01 4.32
CA TYR A 94 -20.83 -9.59 4.52
C TYR A 94 -19.32 -9.37 4.71
N PHE A 95 -18.65 -10.35 5.31
CA PHE A 95 -17.21 -10.27 5.56
C PHE A 95 -16.37 -10.20 4.28
N VAL A 96 -16.90 -10.59 3.11
CA VAL A 96 -16.14 -10.49 1.84
C VAL A 96 -15.69 -9.06 1.60
N VAL A 97 -16.61 -8.09 1.64
CA VAL A 97 -16.29 -6.69 1.35
C VAL A 97 -15.50 -6.05 2.51
N GLN A 98 -15.82 -6.40 3.75
CA GLN A 98 -15.05 -5.96 4.93
C GLN A 98 -13.58 -6.40 4.82
N MET A 99 -13.32 -7.67 4.50
CA MET A 99 -11.96 -8.20 4.43
C MET A 99 -11.17 -7.55 3.30
N LEU A 100 -11.77 -7.40 2.11
CA LEU A 100 -11.10 -6.82 0.95
C LEU A 100 -10.65 -5.38 1.26
N ASN A 101 -11.51 -4.53 1.83
CA ASN A 101 -11.15 -3.14 2.12
C ASN A 101 -10.23 -2.99 3.36
N ALA A 102 -10.26 -3.96 4.29
CA ALA A 102 -9.41 -3.94 5.47
C ALA A 102 -8.05 -4.66 5.27
N ALA A 103 -7.73 -5.18 4.08
CA ALA A 103 -6.62 -6.12 3.89
C ALA A 103 -5.27 -5.62 4.45
N GLY A 104 -4.93 -4.34 4.24
CA GLY A 104 -3.71 -3.75 4.81
C GLY A 104 -3.78 -3.64 6.34
N ASP A 105 -4.93 -3.23 6.88
CA ASP A 105 -5.18 -3.12 8.31
C ASP A 105 -5.17 -4.48 9.03
N LEU A 106 -5.59 -5.57 8.35
CA LEU A 106 -5.60 -6.93 8.89
C LEU A 106 -4.20 -7.41 9.32
N ILE A 107 -3.14 -6.89 8.70
CA ILE A 107 -1.74 -7.17 9.06
C ILE A 107 -1.47 -6.82 10.54
N ASP A 108 -2.11 -5.76 11.05
CA ASP A 108 -1.94 -5.27 12.41
C ASP A 108 -3.11 -5.69 13.34
N ILE A 109 -4.34 -5.71 12.82
CA ILE A 109 -5.54 -6.12 13.59
C ILE A 109 -5.37 -7.54 14.13
N SER A 110 -4.79 -8.46 13.34
CA SER A 110 -4.53 -9.84 13.78
C SER A 110 -3.68 -9.92 15.06
N HIS A 111 -2.75 -8.98 15.27
CA HIS A 111 -1.96 -8.85 16.48
C HIS A 111 -2.70 -8.17 17.62
N ALA A 112 -3.57 -7.20 17.31
CA ALA A 112 -4.40 -6.55 18.30
C ALA A 112 -5.41 -7.53 18.93
N VAL A 113 -6.13 -8.30 18.10
CA VAL A 113 -7.23 -9.16 18.55
C VAL A 113 -6.78 -10.53 19.07
N ALA A 114 -5.58 -10.98 18.67
CA ALA A 114 -5.01 -12.23 19.12
C ALA A 114 -3.55 -12.04 19.58
N PRO A 115 -3.30 -11.56 20.81
CA PRO A 115 -1.96 -11.29 21.31
C PRO A 115 -0.97 -12.45 21.20
N LYS A 116 -1.45 -13.71 21.14
CA LYS A 116 -0.64 -14.91 20.87
C LYS A 116 0.08 -14.93 19.51
N THR A 117 -0.34 -14.11 18.55
CA THR A 117 0.31 -13.98 17.23
C THR A 117 1.47 -12.99 17.25
N ARG A 118 1.64 -12.26 18.36
CA ARG A 118 2.69 -11.26 18.51
C ARG A 118 4.04 -11.93 18.75
N ILE A 119 5.07 -11.42 18.08
CA ILE A 119 6.45 -11.87 18.30
C ILE A 119 7.06 -11.23 19.55
N ASP A 120 8.07 -11.90 20.10
CA ASP A 120 9.00 -11.38 21.09
C ASP A 120 10.42 -11.48 20.52
N ILE A 121 10.91 -10.38 19.93
CA ILE A 121 12.23 -10.36 19.27
C ILE A 121 13.38 -10.73 20.21
N ASN A 122 13.21 -10.60 21.54
CA ASN A 122 14.24 -11.03 22.50
C ASN A 122 14.41 -12.55 22.53
N LYS A 123 13.38 -13.32 22.18
CA LYS A 123 13.39 -14.79 22.21
C LYS A 123 13.68 -15.43 20.85
N MET A 124 13.57 -14.68 19.76
CA MET A 124 13.76 -15.21 18.41
C MET A 124 15.22 -15.48 18.05
N LYS A 125 15.47 -16.54 17.29
CA LYS A 125 16.73 -16.76 16.55
C LYS A 125 16.73 -15.95 15.25
N TYR A 126 17.89 -15.86 14.60
CA TYR A 126 18.03 -15.11 13.35
C TYR A 126 17.11 -15.65 12.25
N GLU A 127 17.02 -16.97 12.11
CA GLU A 127 16.22 -17.63 11.08
C GLU A 127 14.72 -17.34 11.27
N GLU A 128 14.24 -17.43 12.52
CA GLU A 128 12.85 -17.13 12.88
C GLU A 128 12.53 -15.64 12.63
N PHE A 129 13.46 -14.75 12.96
CA PHE A 129 13.32 -13.32 12.71
C PHE A 129 13.26 -13.02 11.21
N MET A 130 14.13 -13.65 10.41
CA MET A 130 14.10 -13.53 8.96
C MET A 130 12.82 -14.08 8.36
N GLU A 131 12.30 -15.19 8.87
CA GLU A 131 11.00 -15.72 8.45
C GLU A 131 9.86 -14.72 8.74
N TYR A 132 9.86 -14.12 9.93
CA TYR A 132 8.89 -13.07 10.28
C TYR A 132 9.01 -11.85 9.37
N VAL A 133 10.22 -11.35 9.13
CA VAL A 133 10.46 -10.18 8.27
C VAL A 133 10.00 -10.49 6.85
N ASN A 134 10.45 -11.60 6.27
CA ASN A 134 10.10 -11.99 4.91
C ASN A 134 8.61 -12.35 4.75
N GLY A 135 7.92 -12.74 5.82
CA GLY A 135 6.50 -13.15 5.83
C GLY A 135 5.48 -12.02 5.66
N ARG A 136 5.91 -10.76 5.78
CA ARG A 136 5.02 -9.59 5.71
C ARG A 136 5.00 -8.93 4.33
N GLY A 137 3.89 -8.24 4.04
CA GLY A 137 3.81 -7.30 2.92
C GLY A 137 4.86 -6.20 3.05
N MET A 138 5.48 -5.86 1.94
CA MET A 138 6.57 -4.89 1.82
C MET A 138 6.37 -4.06 0.56
N CYS A 139 7.10 -2.97 0.38
CA CYS A 139 7.05 -2.18 -0.84
C CYS A 139 8.38 -1.48 -1.05
N SER A 140 8.67 -1.09 -2.28
CA SER A 140 9.75 -0.16 -2.60
C SER A 140 9.17 1.05 -3.32
N ALA A 141 9.54 2.25 -2.89
CA ALA A 141 9.19 3.48 -3.59
C ALA A 141 10.43 4.34 -3.84
N LEU A 142 10.40 5.08 -4.94
CA LEU A 142 11.44 6.05 -5.28
C LEU A 142 10.79 7.28 -5.90
N ILE A 143 11.12 8.43 -5.34
CA ILE A 143 10.86 9.75 -5.91
C ILE A 143 12.21 10.27 -6.38
N LYS A 144 12.36 10.52 -7.68
CA LYS A 144 13.62 10.94 -8.30
C LYS A 144 13.44 12.27 -8.98
N LEU A 145 14.14 13.29 -8.49
CA LEU A 145 14.26 14.59 -9.13
C LEU A 145 15.48 14.59 -10.06
N LEU A 146 15.32 15.05 -11.30
CA LEU A 146 16.43 15.14 -12.26
C LEU A 146 17.37 16.32 -11.93
N PRO A 147 18.66 16.24 -12.32
CA PRO A 147 19.71 17.15 -11.83
C PRO A 147 19.44 18.64 -12.04
N GLY A 148 18.86 19.02 -13.18
CA GLY A 148 18.46 20.40 -13.49
C GLY A 148 16.97 20.66 -13.27
N PHE A 149 16.30 19.84 -12.46
CA PHE A 149 14.85 19.87 -12.22
C PHE A 149 14.03 19.76 -13.50
N GLU A 150 14.54 19.05 -14.51
CA GLU A 150 13.89 18.91 -15.81
C GLU A 150 12.64 18.05 -15.74
N ASN A 151 12.61 17.12 -14.78
CA ASN A 151 11.48 16.25 -14.49
C ASN A 151 11.58 15.70 -13.06
N ILE A 152 10.49 15.12 -12.58
CA ILE A 152 10.41 14.32 -11.36
C ILE A 152 9.71 13.00 -11.69
N PHE A 153 10.34 11.88 -11.37
CA PHE A 153 9.74 10.54 -11.45
C PHE A 153 9.23 10.11 -10.08
N MET A 154 8.06 9.50 -10.03
CA MET A 154 7.44 8.96 -8.83
C MET A 154 7.04 7.52 -9.12
N SER A 155 7.61 6.57 -8.38
CA SER A 155 7.33 5.15 -8.60
C SER A 155 7.12 4.38 -7.32
N HIS A 156 6.31 3.33 -7.45
CA HIS A 156 6.02 2.37 -6.40
C HIS A 156 5.98 0.95 -6.96
N SER A 157 6.58 0.00 -6.23
CA SER A 157 6.56 -1.44 -6.53
C SER A 157 6.04 -2.20 -5.31
N SER A 158 4.84 -2.76 -5.41
CA SER A 158 4.16 -3.46 -4.30
C SER A 158 4.74 -4.85 -4.09
N TRP A 159 4.95 -5.25 -2.83
CA TRP A 159 5.31 -6.61 -2.46
C TRP A 159 4.31 -7.23 -1.49
N PHE A 160 3.85 -8.43 -1.81
CA PHE A 160 2.92 -9.19 -0.98
C PHE A 160 2.91 -10.65 -1.47
N THR A 161 1.95 -11.45 -0.99
CA THR A 161 1.66 -12.73 -1.65
C THR A 161 1.23 -12.50 -3.10
N TYR A 162 1.74 -13.32 -4.02
CA TYR A 162 1.35 -13.30 -5.42
C TYR A 162 -0.12 -13.68 -5.61
N SER A 163 -0.77 -14.36 -4.64
CA SER A 163 -2.21 -14.59 -4.65
C SER A 163 -3.01 -13.28 -4.66
N ASN A 164 -2.46 -12.17 -4.15
CA ASN A 164 -3.10 -10.86 -4.22
C ASN A 164 -2.91 -10.16 -5.57
N SER A 165 -2.32 -10.77 -6.59
CA SER A 165 -2.00 -10.07 -7.86
C SER A 165 -3.17 -9.95 -8.84
N TYR A 166 -4.43 -10.09 -8.39
CA TYR A 166 -5.61 -9.80 -9.23
C TYR A 166 -5.80 -8.28 -9.29
N ARG A 167 -5.37 -7.65 -10.40
CA ARG A 167 -5.27 -6.17 -10.48
C ARG A 167 -6.44 -5.54 -11.20
N ILE A 168 -6.84 -4.37 -10.71
CA ILE A 168 -7.66 -3.39 -11.45
C ILE A 168 -7.00 -2.02 -11.28
N TYR A 169 -6.64 -1.36 -12.37
CA TYR A 169 -6.26 0.05 -12.31
C TYR A 169 -7.53 0.90 -12.36
N LYS A 170 -7.74 1.80 -11.39
CA LYS A 170 -8.99 2.51 -11.20
C LYS A 170 -8.83 3.99 -11.51
N HIS A 171 -9.84 4.52 -12.20
CA HIS A 171 -10.04 5.95 -12.43
C HIS A 171 -11.39 6.30 -11.84
N TYR A 172 -11.40 7.03 -10.74
CA TYR A 172 -12.62 7.57 -10.16
C TYR A 172 -12.76 9.03 -10.56
N ASP A 173 -13.98 9.41 -10.92
CA ASP A 173 -14.39 10.78 -11.12
C ASP A 173 -15.76 10.97 -10.48
N PHE A 174 -15.77 11.66 -9.34
CA PHE A 174 -16.98 11.84 -8.56
C PHE A 174 -17.43 13.29 -8.62
N ASN A 175 -18.67 13.53 -9.04
CA ASN A 175 -19.27 14.85 -8.97
C ASN A 175 -19.71 15.19 -7.54
N LEU A 176 -18.73 15.32 -6.63
CA LEU A 176 -18.97 15.68 -5.24
C LEU A 176 -19.07 17.20 -5.10
N SER A 177 -20.03 17.64 -4.30
CA SER A 177 -20.21 19.02 -3.89
C SER A 177 -19.72 19.21 -2.45
N GLY A 178 -19.19 20.41 -2.17
CA GLY A 178 -18.65 20.76 -0.85
C GLY A 178 -17.53 21.79 -1.00
N LYS A 179 -17.48 22.77 -0.10
CA LYS A 179 -16.54 23.89 -0.18
C LYS A 179 -15.08 23.42 -0.06
N ASN A 180 -14.82 22.37 0.72
CA ASN A 180 -13.47 21.89 1.00
C ASN A 180 -13.15 20.55 0.30
N VAL A 181 -13.88 20.20 -0.76
CA VAL A 181 -13.52 19.05 -1.61
C VAL A 181 -12.33 19.46 -2.46
N ALA A 182 -11.14 18.99 -2.10
CA ALA A 182 -9.90 19.31 -2.78
C ALA A 182 -9.70 18.52 -4.08
N SER A 183 -10.09 17.24 -4.09
CA SER A 183 -9.96 16.37 -5.26
C SER A 183 -11.22 15.56 -5.49
N LYS A 184 -11.74 15.64 -6.71
CA LYS A 184 -12.95 14.93 -7.15
C LYS A 184 -12.63 13.71 -8.01
N SER A 185 -11.45 13.70 -8.62
CA SER A 185 -11.01 12.62 -9.50
C SER A 185 -9.62 12.13 -9.12
N LEU A 186 -9.40 10.82 -9.23
CA LEU A 186 -8.16 10.17 -8.85
C LEU A 186 -7.91 8.89 -9.68
N SER A 187 -6.64 8.64 -9.98
CA SER A 187 -6.13 7.47 -10.71
C SER A 187 -5.22 6.67 -9.79
N PHE A 188 -5.43 5.37 -9.65
CA PHE A 188 -4.66 4.54 -8.71
C PHE A 188 -4.66 3.06 -9.11
N SER A 189 -3.58 2.36 -8.78
CA SER A 189 -3.54 0.90 -8.87
C SER A 189 -4.32 0.27 -7.73
N SER A 190 -5.07 -0.81 -7.98
CA SER A 190 -6.01 -1.37 -7.02
C SER A 190 -6.28 -2.86 -7.30
N TYR A 191 -7.23 -3.41 -6.54
CA TYR A 191 -7.75 -4.77 -6.62
C TYR A 191 -9.29 -4.76 -6.77
N PRO A 192 -9.90 -5.88 -7.20
CA PRO A 192 -11.36 -6.05 -7.20
C PRO A 192 -11.98 -5.85 -5.82
N GLY A 193 -12.94 -4.92 -5.69
CA GLY A 193 -13.66 -4.65 -4.43
C GLY A 193 -12.93 -3.81 -3.39
N TYR A 194 -11.70 -3.39 -3.65
CA TYR A 194 -10.95 -2.50 -2.77
C TYR A 194 -11.31 -1.06 -3.13
N LEU A 195 -11.88 -0.30 -2.21
CA LEU A 195 -12.18 1.11 -2.44
C LEU A 195 -10.94 2.00 -2.22
N GLU A 196 -9.77 1.39 -2.12
CA GLU A 196 -8.46 1.99 -1.94
C GLU A 196 -7.42 1.23 -2.80
N SER A 197 -6.21 1.77 -2.87
CA SER A 197 -5.10 1.22 -3.64
C SER A 197 -4.48 -0.01 -2.97
N LEU A 198 -4.42 -0.03 -1.63
CA LEU A 198 -3.58 -0.91 -0.80
C LEU A 198 -2.08 -0.75 -1.04
N ASP A 199 -1.63 -0.48 -2.28
CA ASP A 199 -0.23 -0.51 -2.67
C ASP A 199 0.73 0.37 -1.84
N ASP A 200 0.60 1.69 -1.67
CA ASP A 200 -0.37 2.61 -2.29
C ASP A 200 0.29 3.49 -3.38
N PHE A 201 -0.43 3.71 -4.49
CA PHE A 201 -0.04 4.66 -5.55
C PHE A 201 -1.29 5.41 -6.04
N TYR A 202 -1.35 6.72 -5.78
CA TYR A 202 -2.45 7.59 -6.20
C TYR A 202 -1.96 8.84 -6.93
N ILE A 203 -2.68 9.21 -7.97
CA ILE A 203 -2.54 10.49 -8.67
C ILE A 203 -3.87 11.21 -8.59
N MET A 204 -3.89 12.39 -7.97
CA MET A 204 -5.09 13.17 -7.70
C MET A 204 -5.20 14.36 -8.64
N GLN A 205 -6.42 14.75 -8.98
CA GLN A 205 -6.70 15.87 -9.89
C GLN A 205 -6.09 17.20 -9.43
N ASN A 206 -5.99 17.41 -8.11
CA ASN A 206 -5.45 18.64 -7.52
C ASN A 206 -3.92 18.78 -7.58
N GLY A 207 -3.22 17.86 -8.27
CA GLY A 207 -1.77 17.89 -8.41
C GLY A 207 -1.01 17.18 -7.28
N LEU A 208 -1.72 16.51 -6.35
CA LEU A 208 -1.08 15.64 -5.37
C LEU A 208 -0.84 14.23 -5.93
N VAL A 209 0.31 13.65 -5.60
CA VAL A 209 0.61 12.22 -5.78
C VAL A 209 0.90 11.63 -4.41
N MET A 210 0.32 10.47 -4.10
CA MET A 210 0.55 9.79 -2.83
C MET A 210 1.10 8.38 -3.07
N LEU A 211 2.25 8.11 -2.48
CA LEU A 211 2.90 6.80 -2.44
C LEU A 211 3.00 6.32 -0.99
N GLN A 212 3.19 5.02 -0.76
CA GLN A 212 3.41 4.50 0.58
C GLN A 212 4.30 3.25 0.61
N THR A 213 5.05 3.01 1.70
CA THR A 213 5.64 1.68 2.00
C THR A 213 5.45 1.29 3.47
N THR A 214 5.18 0.02 3.74
CA THR A 214 4.70 -0.44 5.06
C THR A 214 5.86 -0.59 6.03
N ASN A 215 5.83 0.10 7.17
CA ASN A 215 6.88 -0.05 8.17
C ASN A 215 6.68 -1.35 8.94
N MET A 216 7.78 -2.07 9.21
CA MET A 216 7.70 -3.20 10.15
C MET A 216 7.55 -2.69 11.58
N VAL A 217 6.78 -3.41 12.39
CA VAL A 217 6.65 -3.18 13.83
C VAL A 217 7.20 -4.40 14.56
N PHE A 218 8.34 -4.23 15.24
CA PHE A 218 8.99 -5.27 16.02
C PHE A 218 8.61 -5.22 17.50
N ASN A 219 8.34 -4.03 18.03
CA ASN A 219 7.74 -3.86 19.34
C ASN A 219 6.21 -4.06 19.28
N THR A 220 5.78 -5.31 19.37
CA THR A 220 4.38 -5.71 19.20
C THR A 220 3.48 -5.36 20.40
N THR A 221 4.04 -4.95 21.53
CA THR A 221 3.24 -4.46 22.69
C THR A 221 2.44 -3.20 22.34
N ILE A 222 2.90 -2.44 21.34
CA ILE A 222 2.24 -1.21 20.88
C ILE A 222 0.82 -1.47 20.35
N TYR A 223 0.52 -2.70 19.92
CA TYR A 223 -0.82 -3.07 19.44
C TYR A 223 -1.89 -3.07 20.53
N ASP A 224 -1.53 -2.99 21.82
CA ASP A 224 -2.51 -2.77 22.91
C ASP A 224 -3.23 -1.43 22.81
N LYS A 225 -2.71 -0.49 22.01
CA LYS A 225 -3.34 0.80 21.73
C LYS A 225 -4.34 0.75 20.57
N VAL A 226 -4.39 -0.34 19.80
CA VAL A 226 -5.33 -0.48 18.68
C VAL A 226 -6.73 -0.63 19.26
N SER A 227 -7.67 0.17 18.76
CA SER A 227 -9.05 0.17 19.23
C SER A 227 -10.04 0.21 18.07
N GLU A 228 -11.19 -0.41 18.25
CA GLU A 228 -12.36 -0.30 17.38
C GLU A 228 -12.93 1.13 17.30
N LYS A 229 -12.59 2.02 18.24
CA LYS A 229 -13.03 3.43 18.21
C LYS A 229 -12.08 4.30 17.37
N SER A 230 -11.80 3.86 16.16
CA SER A 230 -10.84 4.48 15.25
C SER A 230 -11.27 4.34 13.79
N LEU A 231 -10.62 5.08 12.90
CA LEU A 231 -10.76 4.91 11.46
C LEU A 231 -9.58 4.09 10.93
N LEU A 232 -9.86 2.95 10.30
CA LEU A 232 -8.84 2.16 9.59
C LEU A 232 -8.05 3.01 8.58
N ALA A 233 -6.83 2.59 8.24
CA ALA A 233 -5.95 3.35 7.36
C ALA A 233 -6.60 3.65 6.01
N TRP A 234 -7.28 2.70 5.39
CA TRP A 234 -7.92 2.92 4.08
C TRP A 234 -8.98 4.04 4.13
N HIS A 235 -9.75 4.14 5.22
CA HIS A 235 -10.70 5.24 5.40
C HIS A 235 -9.96 6.59 5.45
N ARG A 236 -8.88 6.65 6.23
CA ARG A 236 -8.12 7.90 6.46
C ARG A 236 -7.35 8.33 5.22
N VAL A 237 -6.80 7.39 4.45
CA VAL A 237 -6.20 7.66 3.13
C VAL A 237 -7.25 8.24 2.19
N ARG A 238 -8.42 7.60 2.07
CA ARG A 238 -9.51 8.10 1.20
C ARG A 238 -9.99 9.49 1.60
N LEU A 239 -10.12 9.77 2.90
CA LEU A 239 -10.47 11.10 3.41
C LEU A 239 -9.41 12.14 3.03
N ALA A 240 -8.14 11.86 3.33
CA ALA A 240 -7.05 12.78 3.06
C ALA A 240 -6.90 13.05 1.56
N ASN A 241 -7.02 12.02 0.70
CA ASN A 241 -6.98 12.17 -0.76
C ASN A 241 -8.11 13.04 -1.31
N MET A 242 -9.29 13.04 -0.67
CA MET A 242 -10.44 13.83 -1.13
C MET A 242 -10.44 15.27 -0.61
N LEU A 243 -9.87 15.51 0.57
CA LEU A 243 -10.02 16.77 1.32
C LEU A 243 -8.76 17.64 1.38
N ALA A 244 -7.57 17.08 1.19
CA ALA A 244 -6.33 17.84 1.37
C ALA A 244 -5.94 18.62 0.12
N HIS A 245 -5.56 19.89 0.29
CA HIS A 245 -5.05 20.73 -0.79
C HIS A 245 -3.52 20.72 -0.90
N ASN A 246 -2.82 20.23 0.12
CA ASN A 246 -1.35 20.15 0.17
C ASN A 246 -0.90 19.03 1.13
N GLY A 247 0.41 18.76 1.17
CA GLY A 247 1.00 17.71 2.01
C GLY A 247 0.76 17.89 3.51
N LEU A 248 0.76 19.12 4.03
CA LEU A 248 0.50 19.40 5.45
C LEU A 248 -0.94 19.10 5.84
N GLU A 249 -1.90 19.53 5.02
CA GLU A 249 -3.32 19.23 5.22
C GLU A 249 -3.59 17.73 5.12
N TRP A 250 -2.97 17.05 4.15
CA TRP A 250 -3.08 15.59 4.01
C TRP A 250 -2.62 14.90 5.29
N SER A 251 -1.48 15.33 5.83
CA SER A 251 -0.92 14.82 7.08
C SER A 251 -1.86 15.04 8.27
N LYS A 252 -2.44 16.24 8.40
CA LYS A 252 -3.39 16.58 9.47
C LYS A 252 -4.70 15.80 9.37
N MET A 253 -5.22 15.59 8.16
CA MET A 253 -6.42 14.79 7.93
C MET A 253 -6.16 13.32 8.26
N TYR A 254 -5.05 12.76 7.78
CA TYR A 254 -4.67 11.38 8.01
C TYR A 254 -4.43 11.06 9.50
N ALA A 255 -3.91 12.01 10.28
CA ALA A 255 -3.62 11.82 11.71
C ALA A 255 -4.88 11.67 12.59
N LYS A 256 -6.05 12.15 12.13
CA LYS A 256 -7.30 12.07 12.90
C LYS A 256 -7.77 10.63 13.04
N TYR A 257 -8.20 10.25 14.24
CA TYR A 257 -8.73 8.92 14.55
C TYR A 257 -7.79 7.77 14.13
N ASN A 258 -6.48 7.97 14.26
CA ASN A 258 -5.45 6.98 13.98
C ASN A 258 -5.80 5.62 14.63
N SER A 259 -5.90 4.58 13.81
CA SER A 259 -6.18 3.21 14.25
C SER A 259 -4.96 2.45 14.76
N GLY A 260 -3.74 2.87 14.41
CA GLY A 260 -2.53 2.07 14.62
C GLY A 260 -2.47 0.82 13.75
N THR A 261 -3.25 0.77 12.68
CA THR A 261 -3.31 -0.34 11.73
C THR A 261 -2.90 0.15 10.35
N TYR A 262 -2.33 -0.77 9.58
CA TYR A 262 -1.55 -0.52 8.38
C TYR A 262 -0.47 0.55 8.59
N ASN A 263 0.51 0.23 9.45
CA ASN A 263 1.54 1.17 9.89
C ASN A 263 2.57 1.44 8.81
N ASN A 264 2.57 2.65 8.29
CA ASN A 264 3.09 2.97 6.97
C ASN A 264 3.92 4.26 6.98
N GLN A 265 4.86 4.38 6.03
CA GLN A 265 5.45 5.66 5.60
C GLN A 265 4.74 6.12 4.31
N TYR A 266 4.00 7.21 4.38
CA TYR A 266 3.37 7.86 3.23
C TYR A 266 4.24 9.00 2.72
N MET A 267 4.30 9.16 1.41
CA MET A 267 4.97 10.26 0.73
C MET A 267 3.92 11.00 -0.10
N VAL A 268 3.65 12.25 0.26
CA VAL A 268 2.71 13.12 -0.45
C VAL A 268 3.52 14.16 -1.22
N ILE A 269 3.51 14.03 -2.54
CA ILE A 269 4.20 14.92 -3.48
C ILE A 269 3.19 15.95 -3.97
N ASP A 270 3.50 17.23 -3.81
CA ASP A 270 2.69 18.34 -4.32
C ASP A 270 3.34 18.94 -5.57
N LEU A 271 2.80 18.60 -6.75
CA LEU A 271 3.34 19.05 -8.03
C LEU A 271 3.18 20.57 -8.22
N ASN A 272 2.26 21.21 -7.50
CA ASN A 272 2.08 22.67 -7.56
C ASN A 272 3.26 23.42 -6.92
N ARG A 273 4.08 22.74 -6.12
CA ARG A 273 5.30 23.26 -5.49
C ARG A 273 6.58 22.95 -6.28
N ILE A 274 6.45 22.32 -7.44
CA ILE A 274 7.59 21.97 -8.31
C ILE A 274 7.49 22.79 -9.59
N LYS A 275 8.45 23.69 -9.79
CA LYS A 275 8.62 24.48 -11.02
C LYS A 275 9.80 23.92 -11.81
N LEU A 276 9.50 23.12 -12.83
CA LEU A 276 10.53 22.47 -13.64
C LEU A 276 11.55 23.48 -14.17
N LYS A 277 12.82 23.05 -14.21
CA LYS A 277 13.99 23.85 -14.64
C LYS A 277 14.23 25.14 -13.83
N THR A 278 13.51 25.33 -12.72
CA THR A 278 13.55 26.57 -11.94
C THR A 278 13.83 26.28 -10.47
N GLY A 279 12.98 25.50 -9.81
CA GLY A 279 13.09 25.27 -8.38
C GLY A 279 12.02 24.34 -7.82
N VAL A 280 12.30 23.81 -6.64
CA VAL A 280 11.35 23.03 -5.84
C VAL A 280 11.09 23.82 -4.56
N GLU A 281 9.86 24.28 -4.35
CA GLU A 281 9.44 25.06 -3.19
C GLU A 281 9.13 24.17 -1.98
N ASP A 282 9.26 24.72 -0.77
CA ASP A 282 8.86 24.03 0.46
C ASP A 282 7.40 23.54 0.34
N GLY A 283 7.15 22.37 0.90
CA GLY A 283 5.90 21.64 0.81
C GLY A 283 5.76 20.72 -0.41
N ALA A 284 6.78 20.63 -1.29
CA ALA A 284 6.77 19.72 -2.43
C ALA A 284 6.78 18.23 -2.03
N LEU A 285 7.35 17.88 -0.87
CA LEU A 285 7.29 16.53 -0.33
C LEU A 285 7.00 16.56 1.16
N TYR A 286 5.83 16.05 1.56
CA TYR A 286 5.56 15.69 2.95
C TYR A 286 5.71 14.19 3.15
N VAL A 287 6.39 13.80 4.23
CA VAL A 287 6.54 12.40 4.64
C VAL A 287 5.83 12.19 5.96
N ILE A 288 4.99 11.15 6.03
CA ILE A 288 4.14 10.83 7.18
C ILE A 288 4.42 9.40 7.61
N GLU A 289 4.61 9.17 8.90
CA GLU A 289 4.77 7.83 9.47
C GLU A 289 3.82 7.61 10.63
N GLN A 290 3.27 6.40 10.71
CA GLN A 290 2.30 6.03 11.73
C GLN A 290 2.74 4.81 12.54
N LEU A 291 2.38 4.83 13.82
CA LEU A 291 2.24 3.66 14.70
C LEU A 291 0.95 3.78 15.54
N PRO A 292 0.55 2.74 16.30
CA PRO A 292 -0.52 2.90 17.28
C PRO A 292 -0.23 4.02 18.29
N GLY A 293 -1.10 5.01 18.30
CA GLY A 293 -1.05 6.17 19.19
C GLY A 293 -0.11 7.30 18.77
N ILE A 294 0.56 7.23 17.61
CA ILE A 294 1.41 8.31 17.12
C ILE A 294 1.39 8.40 15.59
N VAL A 295 1.29 9.63 15.09
CA VAL A 295 1.52 9.97 13.69
C VAL A 295 2.51 11.11 13.66
N LYS A 296 3.63 10.94 12.95
CA LYS A 296 4.65 11.95 12.76
C LYS A 296 4.71 12.35 11.30
N TYR A 297 4.81 13.64 11.03
CA TYR A 297 4.92 14.15 9.67
C TYR A 297 5.76 15.43 9.65
N ALA A 298 6.47 15.63 8.54
CA ALA A 298 7.27 16.80 8.30
C ALA A 298 7.48 16.98 6.79
N ASP A 299 7.81 18.21 6.42
CA ASP A 299 8.30 18.55 5.09
C ASP A 299 9.71 17.96 4.89
N GLN A 300 9.92 17.22 3.81
CA GLN A 300 11.19 16.60 3.42
C GLN A 300 11.67 17.12 2.06
N THR A 301 11.20 18.30 1.66
CA THR A 301 11.59 18.95 0.40
C THR A 301 13.10 19.16 0.30
N ASP A 302 13.78 19.48 1.40
CA ASP A 302 15.25 19.63 1.42
C ASP A 302 15.99 18.36 0.97
N ILE A 303 15.52 17.18 1.40
CA ILE A 303 16.10 15.91 0.97
C ILE A 303 15.76 15.65 -0.50
N LEU A 304 14.54 15.95 -0.94
CA LEU A 304 14.14 15.80 -2.34
C LEU A 304 15.00 16.67 -3.27
N ARG A 305 15.34 17.91 -2.87
CA ARG A 305 16.24 18.81 -3.62
C ARG A 305 17.63 18.21 -3.81
N ALA A 306 18.11 17.36 -2.90
CA ALA A 306 19.37 16.64 -3.05
C ALA A 306 19.31 15.53 -4.13
N GLY A 307 18.10 15.21 -4.63
CA GLY A 307 17.91 14.49 -5.87
C GLY A 307 16.98 13.29 -5.79
N TYR A 308 16.71 12.74 -4.60
CA TYR A 308 15.79 11.61 -4.45
C TYR A 308 15.26 11.41 -3.03
N TRP A 309 14.10 10.75 -2.93
CA TRP A 309 13.57 10.17 -1.71
C TRP A 309 13.31 8.66 -1.92
N PRO A 310 14.00 7.76 -1.21
CA PRO A 310 13.72 6.34 -1.23
C PRO A 310 12.79 5.91 -0.08
N SER A 311 12.02 4.85 -0.27
CA SER A 311 11.22 4.22 0.79
C SER A 311 11.24 2.70 0.66
N TYR A 312 11.46 1.99 1.77
CA TYR A 312 11.82 0.57 1.78
C TYR A 312 11.49 -0.15 3.09
N ASN A 313 10.33 0.15 3.67
CA ASN A 313 9.78 -0.52 4.87
C ASN A 313 10.56 -0.34 6.18
N VAL A 314 11.42 0.68 6.26
CA VAL A 314 12.12 1.06 7.50
C VAL A 314 11.76 2.51 7.83
N PRO A 315 11.33 2.81 9.07
CA PRO A 315 10.95 4.16 9.44
C PRO A 315 12.11 5.15 9.33
N PHE A 316 11.82 6.32 8.77
CA PHE A 316 12.76 7.43 8.64
C PHE A 316 12.87 8.24 9.93
N TYR A 317 11.74 8.53 10.59
CA TYR A 317 11.77 9.35 11.79
C TYR A 317 12.26 8.53 12.98
N GLU A 318 13.33 9.00 13.63
CA GLU A 318 13.97 8.32 14.76
C GLU A 318 13.00 7.86 15.85
N ASP A 319 12.07 8.72 16.28
CA ASP A 319 11.07 8.33 17.29
C ASP A 319 10.17 7.15 16.83
N ILE A 320 9.79 7.11 15.56
CA ILE A 320 9.02 5.99 14.98
C ILE A 320 9.89 4.74 14.88
N TYR A 321 11.14 4.90 14.44
CA TYR A 321 12.15 3.84 14.37
C TYR A 321 12.38 3.16 15.74
N GLU A 322 12.59 3.96 16.78
CA GLU A 322 12.79 3.50 18.16
C GLU A 322 11.53 2.83 18.73
N LYS A 323 10.36 3.48 18.63
CA LYS A 323 9.10 2.92 19.15
C LYS A 323 8.68 1.64 18.44
N SER A 324 9.07 1.48 17.17
CA SER A 324 8.85 0.27 16.39
C SER A 324 9.80 -0.88 16.78
N GLY A 325 10.84 -0.62 17.57
CA GLY A 325 11.78 -1.63 18.07
C GLY A 325 12.95 -1.95 17.14
N TYR A 326 13.29 -1.07 16.19
CA TYR A 326 14.38 -1.35 15.24
C TYR A 326 15.77 -1.34 15.88
N SER A 327 16.04 -0.47 16.86
CA SER A 327 17.34 -0.44 17.54
C SER A 327 17.67 -1.77 18.21
N LEU A 328 16.67 -2.43 18.80
CA LEU A 328 16.82 -3.78 19.34
C LEU A 328 17.02 -4.83 18.24
N ALA A 329 16.27 -4.74 17.13
CA ALA A 329 16.45 -5.62 15.99
C ALA A 329 17.86 -5.51 15.38
N VAL A 330 18.40 -4.28 15.22
CA VAL A 330 19.76 -4.04 14.73
C VAL A 330 20.81 -4.60 15.69
N LYS A 331 20.67 -4.33 16.98
CA LYS A 331 21.60 -4.84 18.01
C LYS A 331 21.69 -6.37 17.99
N LYS A 332 20.58 -7.05 17.73
CA LYS A 332 20.49 -8.53 17.82
C LYS A 332 20.77 -9.23 16.50
N PHE A 333 20.28 -8.70 15.39
CA PHE A 333 20.27 -9.37 14.08
C PHE A 333 21.12 -8.67 13.02
N GLY A 334 21.72 -7.53 13.35
CA GLY A 334 22.74 -6.87 12.53
C GLY A 334 22.25 -5.65 11.77
N ILE A 335 23.21 -4.99 11.12
CA ILE A 335 23.05 -3.64 10.57
C ILE A 335 22.14 -3.56 9.34
N ASN A 336 21.84 -4.69 8.71
CA ASN A 336 20.95 -4.77 7.54
C ASN A 336 19.47 -4.44 7.86
N PHE A 337 19.11 -4.26 9.14
CA PHE A 337 17.80 -3.76 9.55
C PHE A 337 17.81 -2.26 9.89
N SER A 338 18.97 -1.59 9.78
CA SER A 338 19.05 -0.15 9.98
C SER A 338 18.50 0.62 8.78
N TYR A 339 17.99 1.83 9.01
CA TYR A 339 17.49 2.68 7.95
C TYR A 339 18.56 2.97 6.87
N GLN A 340 19.80 3.18 7.29
CA GLN A 340 20.88 3.57 6.37
C GLN A 340 21.50 2.39 5.60
N LEU A 341 21.57 1.20 6.20
CA LEU A 341 22.35 0.08 5.65
C LEU A 341 21.52 -1.16 5.32
N ALA A 342 20.19 -1.06 5.33
CA ALA A 342 19.33 -2.06 4.73
C ALA A 342 19.72 -2.31 3.25
N PRO A 343 19.62 -3.55 2.73
CA PRO A 343 19.97 -3.89 1.35
C PRO A 343 19.40 -2.91 0.31
N ARG A 344 18.11 -2.60 0.41
CA ARG A 344 17.43 -1.65 -0.48
C ARG A 344 17.93 -0.22 -0.33
N ALA A 345 18.27 0.21 0.89
CA ALA A 345 18.87 1.52 1.12
C ALA A 345 20.23 1.64 0.41
N LYS A 346 21.08 0.60 0.50
CA LYS A 346 22.38 0.53 -0.17
C LYS A 346 22.24 0.55 -1.69
N ILE A 347 21.32 -0.26 -2.25
CA ILE A 347 21.05 -0.31 -3.69
C ILE A 347 20.52 1.04 -4.20
N PHE A 348 19.52 1.64 -3.53
CA PHE A 348 19.02 2.96 -3.93
C PHE A 348 20.11 4.02 -3.87
N ARG A 349 20.91 4.05 -2.80
CA ARG A 349 22.02 5.00 -2.65
C ARG A 349 23.04 4.89 -3.78
N ARG A 350 23.42 3.66 -4.16
CA ARG A 350 24.36 3.39 -5.25
C ARG A 350 23.78 3.77 -6.62
N ASP A 351 22.52 3.41 -6.89
CA ASP A 351 22.01 3.32 -8.25
C ASP A 351 21.05 4.45 -8.65
N GLN A 352 20.46 5.20 -7.72
CA GLN A 352 19.45 6.23 -8.05
C GLN A 352 19.98 7.32 -9.00
N GLY A 353 21.29 7.63 -8.93
CA GLY A 353 21.92 8.64 -9.79
C GLY A 353 21.93 8.25 -11.29
N SER A 354 21.73 6.97 -11.60
CA SER A 354 21.61 6.47 -12.98
C SER A 354 20.23 6.73 -13.60
N VAL A 355 19.24 7.14 -12.82
CA VAL A 355 17.88 7.38 -13.30
C VAL A 355 17.79 8.74 -14.00
N LYS A 356 17.71 8.71 -15.34
CA LYS A 356 17.60 9.91 -16.19
C LYS A 356 16.36 9.89 -17.07
N THR A 357 15.84 8.69 -17.34
CA THR A 357 14.71 8.45 -18.24
C THR A 357 13.64 7.57 -17.57
N PHE A 358 12.47 7.49 -18.20
CA PHE A 358 11.44 6.53 -17.80
C PHE A 358 11.96 5.09 -17.80
N ASP A 359 12.79 4.70 -18.79
CA ASP A 359 13.31 3.34 -18.87
C ASP A 359 14.34 3.04 -17.78
N ASP A 360 15.12 4.03 -17.35
CA ASP A 360 15.98 3.88 -16.17
C ASP A 360 15.14 3.71 -14.90
N MET A 361 14.02 4.44 -14.78
CA MET A 361 13.09 4.30 -13.66
C MET A 361 12.43 2.91 -13.65
N LYS A 362 12.00 2.41 -14.81
CA LYS A 362 11.51 1.03 -14.97
C LYS A 362 12.57 0.03 -14.51
N ARG A 363 13.83 0.21 -14.93
CA ARG A 363 14.93 -0.69 -14.61
C ARG A 363 15.22 -0.75 -13.11
N ILE A 364 15.38 0.40 -12.43
CA ILE A 364 15.69 0.41 -10.98
C ILE A 364 14.53 -0.14 -10.16
N MET A 365 13.28 0.19 -10.50
CA MET A 365 12.12 -0.23 -9.72
C MET A 365 11.75 -1.70 -9.95
N ARG A 366 12.20 -2.29 -11.05
CA ARG A 366 12.13 -3.74 -11.31
C ARG A 366 13.44 -4.47 -10.99
N TYR A 367 14.41 -3.80 -10.38
CA TYR A 367 15.74 -4.35 -10.19
C TYR A 367 15.74 -5.57 -9.26
N ASN A 368 16.29 -6.67 -9.79
CA ASN A 368 16.65 -7.86 -9.05
C ASN A 368 17.78 -8.58 -9.77
N ASN A 369 18.97 -8.52 -9.18
CA ASN A 369 20.17 -9.22 -9.65
C ASN A 369 20.83 -9.98 -8.48
N TYR A 370 20.01 -10.61 -7.64
CA TYR A 370 20.40 -11.12 -6.33
C TYR A 370 21.55 -12.15 -6.32
N LYS A 371 21.81 -12.78 -7.47
CA LYS A 371 22.89 -13.77 -7.65
C LYS A 371 24.27 -13.12 -7.76
N VAL A 372 24.34 -11.84 -8.11
CA VAL A 372 25.58 -11.11 -8.42
C VAL A 372 25.72 -9.87 -7.55
N ASP A 373 24.63 -9.19 -7.21
CA ASP A 373 24.68 -7.97 -6.40
C ASP A 373 25.13 -8.28 -4.97
N GLU A 374 26.25 -7.69 -4.56
CA GLU A 374 26.84 -7.86 -3.23
C GLU A 374 25.90 -7.44 -2.09
N TYR A 375 24.99 -6.49 -2.33
CA TYR A 375 24.04 -6.06 -1.30
C TYR A 375 22.88 -7.02 -1.13
N SER A 376 22.67 -7.93 -2.08
CA SER A 376 21.65 -8.95 -2.00
C SER A 376 22.05 -10.18 -1.19
N ASP A 377 23.36 -10.44 -1.02
CA ASP A 377 23.87 -11.57 -0.23
C ASP A 377 23.23 -12.91 -0.65
N GLY A 378 23.08 -13.13 -1.96
CA GLY A 378 22.44 -14.33 -2.51
C GLY A 378 20.95 -14.50 -2.18
N ASN A 379 20.31 -13.54 -1.50
CA ASN A 379 18.91 -13.59 -1.14
C ASN A 379 18.05 -12.83 -2.17
N PRO A 380 17.09 -13.49 -2.85
CA PRO A 380 16.28 -12.89 -3.91
C PRO A 380 15.31 -11.81 -3.44
N CYS A 381 15.23 -11.55 -2.12
CA CYS A 381 14.43 -10.48 -1.54
C CYS A 381 15.24 -9.33 -0.92
N ASN A 382 16.56 -9.43 -0.88
CA ASN A 382 17.45 -8.31 -0.53
C ASN A 382 17.72 -7.43 -1.77
N THR A 383 16.65 -6.94 -2.41
CA THR A 383 16.71 -6.15 -3.66
C THR A 383 15.52 -5.21 -3.77
N ILE A 384 15.43 -4.36 -4.80
CA ILE A 384 14.31 -3.41 -4.99
C ILE A 384 12.98 -4.09 -5.36
N CYS A 385 13.03 -5.21 -6.09
CA CYS A 385 11.84 -5.98 -6.47
C CYS A 385 12.05 -7.47 -6.16
N CYS A 386 11.71 -7.87 -4.92
CA CYS A 386 11.90 -9.21 -4.36
C CYS A 386 11.25 -10.33 -5.18
N ARG A 387 11.92 -11.50 -5.20
CA ARG A 387 11.46 -12.75 -5.82
C ARG A 387 11.55 -13.90 -4.82
N GLY A 388 10.66 -13.93 -3.84
CA GLY A 388 10.66 -14.95 -2.77
C GLY A 388 10.52 -16.38 -3.31
N ASP A 389 9.90 -16.52 -4.49
CA ASP A 389 9.71 -17.78 -5.18
C ASP A 389 11.02 -18.40 -5.70
N LEU A 390 12.08 -17.60 -5.80
CA LEU A 390 13.41 -18.04 -6.22
C LEU A 390 14.34 -18.36 -5.04
N ASN A 391 13.84 -18.35 -3.80
CA ASN A 391 14.62 -18.73 -2.63
C ASN A 391 14.95 -20.23 -2.69
N ALA A 392 16.24 -20.56 -2.61
CA ALA A 392 16.72 -21.94 -2.78
C ALA A 392 16.32 -22.89 -1.64
N LYS A 393 16.11 -22.38 -0.42
CA LYS A 393 15.79 -23.21 0.76
C LYS A 393 14.30 -23.30 1.02
N LYS A 394 13.60 -22.17 0.93
CA LYS A 394 12.17 -22.05 1.23
C LYS A 394 11.53 -21.12 0.19
N PRO A 395 11.23 -21.62 -1.02
CA PRO A 395 10.56 -20.84 -2.04
C PRO A 395 9.13 -20.52 -1.59
N GLU A 396 8.74 -19.26 -1.72
CA GLU A 396 7.42 -18.76 -1.31
C GLU A 396 6.85 -17.89 -2.43
N SER A 397 5.58 -18.05 -2.78
CA SER A 397 4.86 -17.27 -3.81
C SER A 397 4.59 -15.83 -3.38
N LYS A 398 5.64 -15.09 -3.07
CA LYS A 398 5.57 -13.71 -2.57
C LYS A 398 6.75 -12.89 -3.05
N GLY A 399 6.57 -11.59 -2.98
CA GLY A 399 7.56 -10.61 -3.35
C GLY A 399 6.92 -9.50 -4.16
N CYS A 400 7.73 -8.81 -4.92
CA CYS A 400 7.31 -7.72 -5.77
C CYS A 400 6.44 -8.23 -6.93
N TYR A 401 5.22 -7.75 -7.09
CA TYR A 401 4.31 -8.21 -8.16
C TYR A 401 3.75 -7.08 -9.02
N ASP A 402 4.28 -5.87 -8.90
CA ASP A 402 4.01 -4.79 -9.86
C ASP A 402 5.09 -3.72 -9.86
N THR A 403 4.92 -2.75 -10.75
CA THR A 403 5.48 -1.42 -10.60
C THR A 403 4.59 -0.40 -11.31
N LYS A 404 4.40 0.78 -10.69
CA LYS A 404 3.70 1.93 -11.26
C LYS A 404 4.63 3.14 -11.26
N ILE A 405 4.73 3.84 -12.38
CA ILE A 405 5.57 5.04 -12.52
C ILE A 405 4.74 6.16 -13.14
N THR A 406 4.85 7.36 -12.60
CA THR A 406 4.42 8.59 -13.26
C THR A 406 5.54 9.63 -13.22
N ASP A 407 5.44 10.63 -14.07
CA ASP A 407 6.31 11.81 -14.06
C ASP A 407 5.47 13.08 -13.91
N TYR A 408 6.10 14.25 -13.86
CA TYR A 408 5.41 15.52 -13.66
C TYR A 408 4.25 15.72 -14.66
N SER A 409 4.54 15.55 -15.96
CA SER A 409 3.56 15.80 -17.04
C SER A 409 2.44 14.77 -17.06
N SER A 410 2.77 13.49 -16.84
CA SER A 410 1.81 12.39 -16.82
C SER A 410 0.88 12.52 -15.63
N ALA A 411 1.41 12.87 -14.45
CA ALA A 411 0.63 13.01 -13.23
C ALA A 411 -0.40 14.14 -13.32
N LEU A 412 -0.07 15.28 -13.91
CA LEU A 412 -1.04 16.37 -14.16
C LEU A 412 -2.23 15.93 -15.04
N SER A 413 -2.01 14.94 -15.91
CA SER A 413 -3.05 14.32 -16.72
C SER A 413 -3.63 13.05 -16.10
N ARG A 414 -3.33 12.76 -14.83
CA ARG A 414 -3.69 11.54 -14.08
C ARG A 414 -3.30 10.24 -14.79
N ARG A 415 -2.17 10.25 -15.49
CA ARG A 415 -1.59 9.13 -16.24
C ARG A 415 -0.40 8.51 -15.51
N SER A 416 -0.19 7.22 -15.74
CA SER A 416 1.00 6.49 -15.31
C SER A 416 1.30 5.37 -16.30
N ILE A 417 2.48 4.78 -16.19
CA ILE A 417 2.77 3.46 -16.76
C ILE A 417 2.74 2.42 -15.65
N ALA A 418 2.24 1.22 -15.91
CA ALA A 418 2.19 0.15 -14.94
C ALA A 418 2.51 -1.20 -15.56
N ILE A 419 3.12 -2.09 -14.78
CA ILE A 419 3.35 -3.49 -15.12
C ILE A 419 2.81 -4.38 -14.00
N SER A 420 2.14 -5.48 -14.37
CA SER A 420 1.64 -6.48 -13.43
C SER A 420 2.50 -7.75 -13.50
N GLY A 421 2.88 -8.28 -12.34
CA GLY A 421 3.60 -9.54 -12.19
C GLY A 421 5.00 -9.43 -11.57
N PRO A 422 5.57 -10.55 -11.11
CA PRO A 422 6.94 -10.59 -10.58
C PRO A 422 8.02 -10.18 -11.58
N THR A 423 9.12 -9.61 -11.09
CA THR A 423 10.18 -9.10 -11.98
C THR A 423 10.95 -10.18 -12.72
N LEU A 424 11.23 -9.92 -13.99
CA LEU A 424 12.19 -10.67 -14.80
C LEU A 424 13.64 -10.25 -14.48
N GLY A 425 13.83 -9.16 -13.73
CA GLY A 425 15.12 -8.72 -13.20
C GLY A 425 16.25 -8.79 -14.23
N THR A 426 17.43 -9.19 -13.76
CA THR A 426 18.55 -9.57 -14.61
C THR A 426 18.54 -11.09 -14.81
N ASN A 427 18.04 -11.55 -15.96
CA ASN A 427 17.99 -12.97 -16.34
C ASN A 427 17.18 -13.88 -15.39
N LEU A 428 16.10 -13.36 -14.79
CA LEU A 428 15.16 -14.18 -14.01
C LEU A 428 14.04 -14.71 -14.90
N LYS A 429 13.59 -15.93 -14.61
CA LYS A 429 12.47 -16.55 -15.33
C LYS A 429 11.13 -15.91 -14.92
N PRO A 430 10.15 -15.83 -15.83
CA PRO A 430 8.76 -15.54 -15.48
C PRO A 430 8.27 -16.42 -14.32
N PHE A 431 7.50 -15.84 -13.41
CA PHE A 431 6.83 -16.62 -12.37
C PHE A 431 5.66 -17.41 -12.98
N SER A 432 5.47 -18.66 -12.54
CA SER A 432 4.36 -19.52 -12.94
C SER A 432 3.76 -20.20 -11.71
N TRP A 433 2.43 -20.30 -11.67
CA TRP A 433 1.71 -21.05 -10.63
C TRP A 433 1.87 -22.57 -10.77
N THR A 434 2.41 -23.07 -11.87
CA THR A 434 2.68 -24.51 -12.06
C THR A 434 3.75 -25.04 -11.11
N GLY A 435 3.73 -26.33 -10.80
CA GLY A 435 4.76 -26.98 -9.98
C GLY A 435 4.48 -26.80 -8.50
N ILE A 436 5.44 -26.26 -7.73
CA ILE A 436 5.33 -26.24 -6.26
C ILE A 436 4.23 -25.30 -5.72
N PHE A 437 3.79 -24.33 -6.52
CA PHE A 437 2.76 -23.35 -6.13
C PHE A 437 1.35 -23.70 -6.65
N GLU A 438 1.19 -24.83 -7.35
CA GLU A 438 -0.05 -25.18 -8.07
C GLU A 438 -1.27 -25.34 -7.14
N LYS A 439 -1.01 -25.71 -5.88
CA LYS A 439 -2.05 -25.93 -4.87
C LYS A 439 -2.43 -24.67 -4.09
N GLU A 440 -1.76 -23.55 -4.33
CA GLU A 440 -2.07 -22.29 -3.68
C GLU A 440 -3.27 -21.61 -4.34
N ALA A 441 -4.00 -20.76 -3.61
CA ALA A 441 -5.17 -20.10 -4.16
C ALA A 441 -4.76 -18.99 -5.15
N HIS A 442 -5.17 -19.13 -6.41
CA HIS A 442 -4.86 -18.19 -7.50
C HIS A 442 -6.01 -18.08 -8.53
N PHE A 443 -7.25 -18.12 -8.04
CA PHE A 443 -8.46 -17.98 -8.85
C PHE A 443 -8.44 -16.70 -9.69
N GLY A 444 -8.77 -16.84 -10.98
CA GLY A 444 -8.81 -15.74 -11.95
C GLY A 444 -7.44 -15.13 -12.30
N LEU A 445 -6.34 -15.66 -11.75
CA LEU A 445 -4.99 -15.22 -12.08
C LEU A 445 -4.45 -15.95 -13.33
N PRO A 446 -3.61 -15.30 -14.14
CA PRO A 446 -2.91 -15.97 -15.24
C PRO A 446 -1.95 -17.02 -14.68
N THR A 447 -1.78 -18.13 -15.41
CA THR A 447 -0.84 -19.20 -15.03
C THR A 447 0.60 -18.70 -14.96
N THR A 448 1.03 -17.87 -15.91
CA THR A 448 2.40 -17.34 -16.00
C THR A 448 2.37 -15.82 -16.15
N TYR A 449 3.25 -15.14 -15.42
CA TYR A 449 3.40 -13.68 -15.47
C TYR A 449 4.56 -13.27 -16.36
N ASN A 450 4.23 -12.84 -17.57
CA ASN A 450 5.20 -12.30 -18.55
C ASN A 450 4.59 -11.10 -19.30
N PHE A 451 4.03 -10.16 -18.55
CA PHE A 451 3.37 -8.97 -19.09
C PHE A 451 4.36 -7.84 -19.35
N ASP A 452 3.98 -6.95 -20.26
CA ASP A 452 4.73 -5.72 -20.54
C ASP A 452 4.08 -4.51 -19.82
N TRP A 453 4.75 -3.36 -19.89
CA TRP A 453 4.26 -2.08 -19.40
C TRP A 453 3.07 -1.58 -20.22
N VAL A 454 2.08 -1.03 -19.53
CA VAL A 454 0.87 -0.46 -20.13
C VAL A 454 0.67 0.96 -19.63
N GLU A 455 0.28 1.88 -20.52
CA GLU A 455 -0.17 3.22 -20.14
C GLU A 455 -1.56 3.14 -19.50
N MET A 456 -1.68 3.67 -18.29
CA MET A 456 -2.92 3.80 -17.55
C MET A 456 -3.38 5.26 -17.63
N LYS A 457 -4.55 5.49 -18.20
CA LYS A 457 -5.13 6.83 -18.38
C LYS A 457 -6.66 6.80 -18.29
N PRO A 458 -7.29 7.84 -17.71
CA PRO A 458 -8.73 8.01 -17.80
C PRO A 458 -9.16 8.03 -19.28
N LYS A 459 -10.18 7.24 -19.63
CA LYS A 459 -10.73 7.19 -20.99
C LYS A 459 -11.90 8.15 -21.21
N LEU A 460 -12.59 8.53 -20.14
CA LEU A 460 -13.70 9.46 -20.18
C LEU A 460 -13.14 10.88 -20.02
N THR A 461 -13.18 11.66 -21.09
CA THR A 461 -13.09 13.12 -21.03
C THR A 461 -14.48 13.62 -20.65
N VAL A 462 -14.62 14.18 -19.45
CA VAL A 462 -15.84 14.92 -19.04
C VAL A 462 -15.63 16.39 -19.37
#